data_AF-A0A8S3JMX7-F1
#
_entry.id   AF-A0A8S3JMX7-F1
#
_cell.length_a   1.000
_cell.length_b   1.000
_cell.length_c   1.000
_cell.angle_alpha   90.00
_cell.angle_beta   90.00
_cell.angle_gamma   90.00
#
_symmetry.space_group_name_H-M   'P 1'
#
loop_
_entity.id
_entity.type
_entity.pdbx_description
1 polymer ?
#
loop_
_entity_poly.entity_id
_entity_poly.type
_entity_poly.pdbx_seq_one_letter_code
_entity_poly.pdbx_strand_id
1 'polypeptide(L)'
;RHQCEGTHQCPITCICSDPCATPLDLTQHKIHRCNKKDCWRPCMFPCGNLCATEDHNHDMTTESVTISIGRETRQMKKHLCDQSHYCQGICDAPGVCQQEYKTQQRKWKTESGEEFEYQHIEVQKVRGKCGVVIPAGKSSHDDTTSHQCDGHEQHTCQERCPDCGSFCRNRHGHKGFHRTLHRNKDLHVFTSTNPTDTIEIRSSESQETDARKYKVGESAKPENCSV
;
A
#
# COMPACT_ATOMS: atom_id res chain seq x y z
N ARG A 1 -27.20 -60.70 -20.27
CA ARG A 1 -27.42 -59.29 -20.66
C ARG A 1 -28.46 -58.76 -19.69
N HIS A 2 -28.08 -58.00 -18.65
CA HIS A 2 -29.06 -57.42 -17.73
C HIS A 2 -29.54 -56.09 -18.31
N GLN A 3 -30.86 -55.91 -18.33
CA GLN A 3 -31.51 -54.69 -18.74
C GLN A 3 -31.90 -53.97 -17.44
N CYS A 4 -31.03 -53.07 -16.99
CA CYS A 4 -31.34 -52.23 -15.83
C CYS A 4 -32.31 -51.15 -16.28
N GLU A 5 -33.52 -51.12 -15.69
CA GLU A 5 -34.55 -50.11 -15.96
C GLU A 5 -34.26 -48.75 -15.31
N GLY A 6 -33.20 -48.65 -14.48
CA GLY A 6 -32.79 -47.43 -13.82
C GLY A 6 -31.74 -46.65 -14.61
N THR A 7 -31.93 -45.33 -14.73
CA THR A 7 -30.84 -44.42 -15.11
C THR A 7 -29.72 -44.51 -14.09
N HIS A 8 -28.56 -45.02 -14.51
CA HIS A 8 -27.37 -45.05 -13.66
C HIS A 8 -26.87 -43.62 -13.42
N GLN A 9 -26.60 -43.27 -12.17
CA GLN A 9 -25.98 -41.99 -11.83
C GLN A 9 -24.46 -42.09 -12.00
N CYS A 10 -23.85 -41.00 -12.44
CA CYS A 10 -22.40 -40.90 -12.48
C CYS A 10 -21.83 -40.97 -11.04
N PRO A 11 -20.86 -41.87 -10.77
CA PRO A 11 -20.32 -42.04 -9.42
C PRO A 11 -19.32 -40.95 -9.01
N ILE A 12 -18.99 -40.03 -9.92
CA ILE A 12 -18.04 -38.94 -9.68
C ILE A 12 -18.81 -37.70 -9.20
N THR A 13 -18.29 -37.05 -8.17
CA THR A 13 -18.81 -35.79 -7.64
C THR A 13 -18.37 -34.61 -8.49
N CYS A 14 -19.22 -33.60 -8.58
CA CYS A 14 -18.92 -32.31 -9.15
C CYS A 14 -17.87 -31.56 -8.29
N ILE A 15 -17.33 -30.46 -8.81
CA ILE A 15 -16.37 -29.57 -8.11
C ILE A 15 -16.95 -29.02 -6.79
N CYS A 16 -18.27 -28.96 -6.66
CA CYS A 16 -19.00 -28.58 -5.45
C CYS A 16 -19.29 -29.73 -4.48
N SER A 17 -18.70 -30.91 -4.71
CA SER A 17 -18.91 -32.14 -3.94
C SER A 17 -20.31 -32.75 -4.03
N ASP A 18 -21.22 -32.21 -4.85
CA ASP A 18 -22.52 -32.84 -5.12
C ASP A 18 -22.40 -33.96 -6.17
N PRO A 19 -23.29 -34.97 -6.12
CA PRO A 19 -23.37 -35.99 -7.17
C PRO A 19 -23.58 -35.36 -8.56
N CYS A 20 -22.92 -35.92 -9.57
CA CYS A 20 -23.16 -35.51 -10.94
C CYS A 20 -24.58 -35.91 -11.38
N ALA A 21 -25.34 -34.93 -11.87
CA ALA A 21 -26.71 -35.08 -12.34
C ALA A 21 -26.79 -35.63 -13.78
N THR A 22 -25.65 -35.76 -14.46
CA THR A 22 -25.61 -36.30 -15.82
C THR A 22 -25.82 -37.82 -15.76
N PRO A 23 -26.85 -38.37 -16.46
CA PRO A 23 -27.04 -39.82 -16.54
C PRO A 23 -25.80 -40.51 -17.09
N LEU A 24 -25.46 -41.66 -16.53
CA LEU A 24 -24.38 -42.52 -17.04
C LEU A 24 -24.93 -43.31 -18.24
N ASP A 25 -24.93 -42.71 -19.42
CA ASP A 25 -25.44 -43.28 -20.65
C ASP A 25 -24.31 -43.88 -21.51
N LEU A 26 -23.62 -44.91 -21.02
CA LEU A 26 -22.54 -45.65 -21.73
C LEU A 26 -21.36 -44.79 -22.26
N THR A 27 -21.44 -43.46 -22.26
CA THR A 27 -20.40 -42.53 -22.68
C THR A 27 -19.83 -41.82 -21.47
N GLN A 28 -18.52 -41.90 -21.28
CA GLN A 28 -17.83 -41.14 -20.25
C GLN A 28 -17.90 -39.65 -20.59
N HIS A 29 -18.60 -38.85 -19.78
CA HIS A 29 -18.55 -37.40 -19.89
C HIS A 29 -17.35 -36.84 -19.13
N LYS A 30 -16.64 -35.90 -19.75
CA LYS A 30 -15.46 -35.24 -19.15
C LYS A 30 -15.82 -34.07 -18.22
N ILE A 31 -17.05 -33.58 -18.29
CA ILE A 31 -17.54 -32.42 -17.53
C ILE A 31 -18.66 -32.90 -16.62
N HIS A 32 -18.40 -32.93 -15.32
CA HIS A 32 -19.41 -33.26 -14.31
C HIS A 32 -20.23 -32.02 -13.96
N ARG A 33 -21.56 -32.15 -13.97
CA ARG A 33 -22.51 -31.07 -13.66
C ARG A 33 -23.46 -31.53 -12.58
N CYS A 34 -23.68 -30.72 -11.55
CA CYS A 34 -24.72 -30.95 -10.55
C CYS A 34 -26.01 -30.17 -10.90
N ASN A 35 -27.07 -30.36 -10.11
CA ASN A 35 -28.34 -29.65 -10.28
C ASN A 35 -28.35 -28.23 -9.70
N LYS A 36 -27.24 -27.75 -9.13
CA LYS A 36 -27.14 -26.38 -8.63
C LYS A 36 -27.06 -25.41 -9.80
N LYS A 37 -27.83 -24.34 -9.71
CA LYS A 37 -27.85 -23.27 -10.70
C LYS A 37 -26.81 -22.21 -10.34
N ASP A 38 -26.75 -21.84 -9.06
CA ASP A 38 -25.90 -20.72 -8.63
C ASP A 38 -24.46 -21.14 -8.32
N CYS A 39 -23.53 -20.24 -8.62
CA CYS A 39 -22.15 -20.38 -8.21
C CYS A 39 -22.01 -20.18 -6.69
N TRP A 40 -21.44 -21.17 -6.01
CA TRP A 40 -21.20 -21.18 -4.57
C TRP A 40 -19.83 -20.61 -4.18
N ARG A 41 -19.05 -20.15 -5.15
CA ARG A 41 -17.74 -19.58 -4.89
C ARG A 41 -17.90 -18.20 -4.26
N PRO A 42 -17.05 -17.84 -3.28
CA PRO A 42 -17.05 -16.49 -2.73
C PRO A 42 -16.66 -15.48 -3.81
N CYS A 43 -17.18 -14.26 -3.68
CA CYS A 43 -16.72 -13.12 -4.45
C CYS A 43 -15.19 -13.00 -4.30
N MET A 44 -14.52 -12.62 -5.38
CA MET A 44 -13.08 -12.39 -5.41
C MET A 44 -12.65 -11.23 -4.51
N PHE A 45 -13.58 -10.31 -4.23
CA PHE A 45 -13.39 -9.27 -3.23
C PHE A 45 -13.77 -9.79 -1.83
N PRO A 46 -13.11 -9.32 -0.77
CA PRO A 46 -13.39 -9.75 0.61
C PRO A 46 -14.68 -9.13 1.17
N CYS A 47 -15.81 -9.35 0.49
CA CYS A 47 -17.13 -8.82 0.87
C CYS A 47 -18.04 -9.86 1.54
N GLY A 48 -17.67 -11.14 1.53
CA GLY A 48 -18.44 -12.23 2.12
C GLY A 48 -19.63 -12.73 1.28
N ASN A 49 -19.93 -12.08 0.16
CA ASN A 49 -21.01 -12.53 -0.75
C ASN A 49 -20.54 -13.66 -1.68
N LEU A 50 -21.50 -14.40 -2.21
CA LEU A 50 -21.27 -15.41 -3.24
C LEU A 50 -21.24 -14.77 -4.64
N CYS A 51 -20.67 -15.49 -5.60
CA CYS A 51 -20.70 -15.12 -7.00
C CYS A 51 -22.16 -15.05 -7.50
N ALA A 52 -22.53 -13.97 -8.17
CA ALA A 52 -23.88 -13.73 -8.67
C ALA A 52 -24.17 -14.45 -10.01
N THR A 53 -23.26 -15.31 -10.47
CA THR A 53 -23.41 -16.03 -11.75
C THR A 53 -24.34 -17.23 -11.58
N GLU A 54 -25.34 -17.35 -12.44
CA GLU A 54 -26.29 -18.47 -12.54
C GLU A 54 -25.74 -19.70 -13.28
N ASP A 55 -24.44 -19.69 -13.61
CA ASP A 55 -23.72 -20.85 -14.12
C ASP A 55 -22.78 -21.37 -13.04
N HIS A 56 -23.21 -22.38 -12.30
CA HIS A 56 -22.42 -23.07 -11.29
C HIS A 56 -21.04 -23.54 -11.77
N ASN A 57 -20.89 -23.88 -13.05
CA ASN A 57 -19.66 -24.45 -13.63
C ASN A 57 -18.82 -23.40 -14.37
N HIS A 58 -19.15 -22.11 -14.24
CA HIS A 58 -18.45 -21.06 -14.96
C HIS A 58 -16.96 -21.01 -14.60
N ASP A 59 -16.54 -21.51 -13.44
CA ASP A 59 -15.13 -21.60 -13.02
C ASP A 59 -14.25 -22.34 -14.06
N MET A 60 -14.84 -23.28 -14.82
CA MET A 60 -14.14 -24.04 -15.86
C MET A 60 -13.85 -23.23 -17.13
N THR A 61 -14.72 -22.29 -17.47
CA THR A 61 -14.63 -21.47 -18.69
C THR A 61 -14.16 -20.04 -18.40
N THR A 62 -14.25 -19.61 -17.14
CA THR A 62 -13.92 -18.25 -16.71
C THR A 62 -12.43 -18.02 -16.76
N GLU A 63 -12.03 -16.94 -17.42
CA GLU A 63 -10.65 -16.48 -17.46
C GLU A 63 -10.18 -16.03 -16.08
N SER A 64 -8.89 -16.22 -15.82
CA SER A 64 -8.27 -15.67 -14.63
C SER A 64 -7.99 -14.18 -14.86
N VAL A 65 -8.41 -13.34 -13.92
CA VAL A 65 -8.14 -11.90 -13.93
C VAL A 65 -6.99 -11.58 -12.98
N THR A 66 -6.19 -10.60 -13.36
CA THR A 66 -5.15 -10.03 -12.49
C THR A 66 -5.73 -8.83 -11.76
N ILE A 67 -5.66 -8.83 -10.43
CA ILE A 67 -6.07 -7.71 -9.60
C ILE A 67 -4.93 -7.21 -8.74
N SER A 68 -4.94 -5.91 -8.48
CA SER A 68 -4.04 -5.25 -7.53
C SER A 68 -4.61 -5.36 -6.12
N ILE A 69 -3.88 -6.03 -5.22
CA ILE A 69 -4.15 -6.09 -3.79
C ILE A 69 -2.96 -5.46 -3.08
N GLY A 70 -3.15 -4.24 -2.57
CA GLY A 70 -2.04 -3.50 -2.00
C GLY A 70 -1.00 -3.15 -3.08
N ARG A 71 0.23 -3.65 -2.90
CA ARG A 71 1.34 -3.54 -3.86
C ARG A 71 1.50 -4.78 -4.74
N GLU A 72 0.76 -5.82 -4.45
CA GLU A 72 0.91 -7.11 -5.11
C GLU A 72 -0.17 -7.27 -6.18
N THR A 73 0.18 -7.94 -7.27
CA THR A 73 -0.79 -8.40 -8.26
C THR A 73 -1.07 -9.87 -8.04
N ARG A 74 -2.34 -10.22 -7.93
CA ARG A 74 -2.78 -11.61 -7.79
C ARG A 74 -3.64 -12.01 -8.98
N GLN A 75 -3.34 -13.18 -9.53
CA GLN A 75 -4.18 -13.80 -10.55
C GLN A 75 -5.19 -14.72 -9.86
N MET A 76 -6.47 -14.57 -10.18
CA MET A 76 -7.54 -15.40 -9.63
C MET A 76 -8.71 -15.54 -10.60
N LYS A 77 -9.50 -16.60 -10.44
CA LYS A 77 -10.71 -16.82 -11.23
C LYS A 77 -11.74 -15.72 -10.92
N LYS A 78 -12.38 -15.19 -11.96
CA LYS A 78 -13.32 -14.08 -11.85
C LYS A 78 -14.65 -14.53 -11.25
N HIS A 79 -14.78 -14.40 -9.93
CA HIS A 79 -16.03 -14.60 -9.18
C HIS A 79 -16.51 -13.26 -8.64
N LEU A 80 -17.64 -12.75 -9.11
CA LEU A 80 -18.12 -11.40 -8.77
C LEU A 80 -19.54 -11.49 -8.22
N CYS A 81 -19.79 -10.82 -7.09
CA CYS A 81 -21.15 -10.60 -6.62
C CYS A 81 -21.79 -9.40 -7.34
N ASP A 82 -23.05 -9.13 -7.01
CA ASP A 82 -23.88 -8.07 -7.59
C ASP A 82 -23.70 -6.70 -6.90
N GLN A 83 -22.75 -6.58 -5.98
CA GLN A 83 -22.46 -5.35 -5.24
C GLN A 83 -21.24 -4.61 -5.82
N SER A 84 -21.20 -3.30 -5.60
CA SER A 84 -20.00 -2.47 -5.84
C SER A 84 -18.95 -2.68 -4.75
N HIS A 85 -17.68 -2.52 -5.10
CA HIS A 85 -16.55 -2.73 -4.17
C HIS A 85 -15.56 -1.57 -4.24
N TYR A 86 -14.84 -1.30 -3.15
CA TYR A 86 -13.68 -0.42 -3.23
C TYR A 86 -12.50 -1.12 -3.87
N CYS A 87 -11.74 -0.37 -4.68
CA CYS A 87 -10.49 -0.84 -5.24
C CYS A 87 -9.51 -1.24 -4.12
N GLN A 88 -8.90 -2.42 -4.27
CA GLN A 88 -7.96 -2.96 -3.28
C GLN A 88 -6.51 -2.52 -3.54
N GLY A 89 -6.26 -1.74 -4.60
CA GLY A 89 -4.95 -1.20 -4.95
C GLY A 89 -4.50 -0.08 -3.99
N ILE A 90 -3.22 0.29 -4.10
CA ILE A 90 -2.63 1.43 -3.40
C ILE A 90 -2.56 2.63 -4.33
N CYS A 91 -2.78 3.82 -3.78
CA CYS A 91 -2.67 5.07 -4.52
C CYS A 91 -1.28 5.23 -5.15
N ASP A 92 -1.26 5.45 -6.46
CA ASP A 92 -0.06 5.72 -7.25
C ASP A 92 0.05 7.19 -7.68
N ALA A 93 -1.04 7.96 -7.53
CA ALA A 93 -1.10 9.37 -7.88
C ALA A 93 0.01 10.21 -7.21
N PRO A 94 0.48 11.27 -7.87
CA PRO A 94 1.68 11.99 -7.44
C PRO A 94 1.43 12.79 -6.13
N GLY A 95 2.49 13.05 -5.37
CA GLY A 95 2.40 13.62 -4.02
C GLY A 95 2.52 12.59 -2.89
N VAL A 96 2.40 13.06 -1.65
CA VAL A 96 2.39 12.23 -0.43
C VAL A 96 0.97 12.15 0.10
N CYS A 97 0.41 10.94 0.16
CA CYS A 97 -0.96 10.71 0.66
C CYS A 97 -1.04 11.04 2.15
N GLN A 98 -0.13 10.47 2.94
CA GLN A 98 -0.05 10.69 4.37
C GLN A 98 1.40 10.65 4.84
N GLN A 99 1.70 11.42 5.89
CA GLN A 99 2.98 11.40 6.59
C GLN A 99 2.76 10.72 7.94
N GLU A 100 3.55 9.69 8.23
CA GLU A 100 3.58 9.05 9.54
C GLU A 100 4.86 9.44 10.28
N TYR A 101 4.72 9.60 11.59
CA TYR A 101 5.78 10.04 12.49
C TYR A 101 6.05 8.93 13.49
N LYS A 102 7.30 8.47 13.53
CA LYS A 102 7.75 7.47 14.50
C LYS A 102 8.73 8.12 15.46
N THR A 103 8.31 8.29 16.70
CA THR A 103 9.17 8.77 17.79
C THR A 103 9.94 7.61 18.39
N GLN A 104 11.25 7.76 18.51
CA GLN A 104 12.16 6.77 19.08
C GLN A 104 13.10 7.45 20.08
N GLN A 105 13.49 6.75 21.14
CA GLN A 105 14.57 7.22 22.01
C GLN A 105 15.91 6.77 21.42
N ARG A 106 16.81 7.72 21.18
CA ARG A 106 18.17 7.46 20.68
C ARG A 106 19.19 8.01 21.66
N LYS A 107 20.37 7.39 21.70
CA LYS A 107 21.52 7.89 22.46
C LYS A 107 22.44 8.66 21.53
N TRP A 108 22.92 9.81 21.99
CA TRP A 108 24.00 10.54 21.37
C TRP A 108 25.21 10.53 22.29
N LYS A 109 26.39 10.38 21.71
CA LYS A 109 27.67 10.42 22.42
C LYS A 109 28.44 11.66 22.00
N THR A 110 28.86 12.46 22.96
CA THR A 110 29.72 13.64 22.72
C THR A 110 31.16 13.21 22.42
N GLU A 111 31.97 14.14 21.90
CA GLU A 111 33.42 13.92 21.71
C GLU A 111 34.14 13.66 23.05
N SER A 112 33.63 14.20 24.18
CA SER A 112 34.11 13.91 25.55
C SER A 112 33.74 12.50 26.05
N GLY A 113 32.92 11.77 25.30
CA GLY A 113 32.48 10.41 25.64
C GLY A 113 31.24 10.34 26.52
N GLU A 114 30.62 11.48 26.84
CA GLU A 114 29.36 11.54 27.60
C GLU A 114 28.19 11.15 26.70
N GLU A 115 27.27 10.36 27.24
CA GLU A 115 26.09 9.87 26.51
C GLU A 115 24.82 10.48 27.10
N PHE A 116 23.91 10.93 26.23
CA PHE A 116 22.58 11.37 26.63
C PHE A 116 21.51 10.84 25.68
N GLU A 117 20.32 10.65 26.22
CA GLU A 117 19.15 10.20 25.48
C GLU A 117 18.38 11.39 24.92
N TYR A 118 17.89 11.26 23.68
CA TYR A 118 17.05 12.24 23.03
C TYR A 118 15.94 11.58 22.23
N GLN A 119 14.82 12.29 22.09
CA GLN A 119 13.72 11.87 21.24
C GLN A 119 14.04 12.19 19.77
N HIS A 120 14.08 11.14 18.95
CA HIS A 120 14.26 11.22 17.52
C HIS A 120 12.91 10.95 16.83
N ILE A 121 12.49 11.87 15.96
CA ILE A 121 11.26 11.73 15.19
C ILE A 121 11.61 11.41 13.73
N GLU A 122 11.32 10.19 13.31
CA GLU A 122 11.46 9.76 11.92
C GLU A 122 10.16 10.04 11.15
N VAL A 123 10.26 10.60 9.94
CA VAL A 123 9.11 10.89 9.07
C VAL A 123 9.12 9.97 7.85
N GLN A 124 8.01 9.26 7.65
CA GLN A 124 7.83 8.36 6.53
C GLN A 124 6.61 8.74 5.69
N LYS A 125 6.69 8.54 4.38
CA LYS A 125 5.53 8.68 3.50
C LYS A 125 4.76 7.37 3.46
N VAL A 126 3.45 7.45 3.65
CA VAL A 126 2.55 6.32 3.51
C VAL A 126 1.62 6.58 2.33
N ARG A 127 1.42 5.54 1.52
CA ARG A 127 0.48 5.58 0.40
C ARG A 127 -0.88 5.09 0.91
N GLY A 128 -1.92 5.88 0.66
CA GLY A 128 -3.29 5.49 1.00
C GLY A 128 -3.80 4.36 0.11
N LYS A 129 -4.87 3.69 0.56
CA LYS A 129 -5.63 2.75 -0.29
C LYS A 129 -6.36 3.53 -1.38
N CYS A 130 -6.54 2.92 -2.55
CA CYS A 130 -7.37 3.49 -3.60
C CYS A 130 -8.80 3.69 -3.09
N GLY A 131 -9.34 4.90 -3.24
CA GLY A 131 -10.70 5.27 -2.85
C GLY A 131 -11.73 5.07 -3.97
N VAL A 132 -11.30 4.63 -5.16
CA VAL A 132 -12.18 4.45 -6.32
C VAL A 132 -13.09 3.24 -6.12
N VAL A 133 -14.38 3.42 -6.43
CA VAL A 133 -15.39 2.37 -6.40
C VAL A 133 -15.40 1.61 -7.73
N ILE A 134 -15.27 0.30 -7.65
CA ILE A 134 -15.46 -0.66 -8.74
C ILE A 134 -16.96 -0.98 -8.82
N PRO A 135 -17.60 -0.73 -9.98
CA PRO A 135 -19.01 -1.06 -10.18
C PRO A 135 -19.32 -2.55 -10.00
N ALA A 136 -20.58 -2.87 -9.70
CA ALA A 136 -21.05 -4.26 -9.64
C ALA A 136 -20.74 -5.01 -10.95
N GLY A 137 -20.34 -6.29 -10.84
CA GLY A 137 -19.99 -7.12 -11.99
C GLY A 137 -18.66 -6.75 -12.69
N LYS A 138 -17.91 -5.77 -12.18
CA LYS A 138 -16.55 -5.43 -12.65
C LYS A 138 -15.47 -5.89 -11.67
N SER A 139 -14.28 -6.19 -12.20
CA SER A 139 -13.10 -6.62 -11.42
C SER A 139 -12.07 -5.51 -11.21
N SER A 140 -12.20 -4.40 -11.96
CA SER A 140 -11.34 -3.22 -11.93
C SER A 140 -12.17 -1.99 -12.25
N HIS A 141 -11.70 -0.82 -11.81
CA HIS A 141 -12.21 0.45 -12.36
C HIS A 141 -11.48 0.70 -13.68
N ASP A 142 -12.25 0.88 -14.76
CA ASP A 142 -11.73 1.02 -16.13
C ASP A 142 -11.25 2.47 -16.42
N ASP A 143 -11.56 3.41 -15.52
CA ASP A 143 -11.63 4.85 -15.84
C ASP A 143 -10.38 5.65 -15.45
N THR A 144 -9.44 5.04 -14.72
CA THR A 144 -8.21 5.72 -14.31
C THR A 144 -7.02 4.77 -14.49
N THR A 145 -6.08 5.16 -15.35
CA THR A 145 -4.74 4.53 -15.44
C THR A 145 -3.94 4.63 -14.14
N SER A 146 -4.47 5.33 -13.14
CA SER A 146 -3.85 5.57 -11.84
C SER A 146 -4.84 5.27 -10.71
N HIS A 147 -4.38 4.54 -9.70
CA HIS A 147 -5.05 4.41 -8.41
C HIS A 147 -4.98 5.72 -7.60
N GLN A 148 -6.12 6.19 -7.12
CA GLN A 148 -6.23 7.44 -6.36
C GLN A 148 -6.83 7.16 -4.98
N CYS A 149 -6.17 7.58 -3.90
CA CYS A 149 -6.79 7.51 -2.58
C CYS A 149 -7.88 8.57 -2.42
N ASP A 150 -8.73 8.35 -1.42
CA ASP A 150 -9.65 9.38 -0.98
C ASP A 150 -8.87 10.64 -0.57
N GLY A 151 -9.32 11.81 -1.02
CA GLY A 151 -8.60 13.06 -0.82
C GLY A 151 -7.29 13.21 -1.61
N HIS A 152 -7.10 12.54 -2.75
CA HIS A 152 -5.93 12.73 -3.64
C HIS A 152 -5.60 14.21 -3.91
N GLU A 153 -6.60 15.09 -4.02
CA GLU A 153 -6.43 16.54 -4.21
C GLU A 153 -5.74 17.26 -3.03
N GLN A 154 -5.62 16.57 -1.89
CA GLN A 154 -4.98 17.02 -0.67
C GLN A 154 -3.58 16.43 -0.49
N HIS A 155 -3.08 15.66 -1.46
CA HIS A 155 -1.71 15.18 -1.42
C HIS A 155 -0.73 16.31 -1.16
N THR A 156 0.23 16.04 -0.27
CA THR A 156 1.29 16.99 0.05
C THR A 156 2.47 16.84 -0.89
N CYS A 157 3.30 17.87 -0.96
CA CYS A 157 4.49 17.89 -1.79
C CYS A 157 5.52 16.84 -1.33
N GLN A 158 6.24 16.26 -2.29
CA GLN A 158 7.22 15.19 -2.03
C GLN A 158 8.62 15.73 -1.69
N GLU A 159 8.84 17.03 -1.90
CA GLU A 159 10.10 17.69 -1.57
C GLU A 159 10.37 17.65 -0.07
N ARG A 160 11.65 17.55 0.27
CA ARG A 160 12.13 17.43 1.65
C ARG A 160 13.01 18.62 2.02
N CYS A 161 12.98 18.99 3.29
CA CYS A 161 13.99 19.89 3.85
C CYS A 161 15.39 19.22 3.73
N PRO A 162 16.40 19.92 3.19
CA PRO A 162 17.74 19.35 3.04
C PRO A 162 18.42 19.06 4.38
N ASP A 163 18.06 19.76 5.45
CA ASP A 163 18.71 19.62 6.77
C ASP A 163 18.05 18.58 7.70
N CYS A 164 16.72 18.43 7.66
CA CYS A 164 16.00 17.51 8.54
C CYS A 164 15.21 16.42 7.81
N GLY A 165 15.21 16.41 6.48
CA GLY A 165 14.51 15.40 5.68
C GLY A 165 12.98 15.43 5.78
N SER A 166 12.40 16.38 6.53
CA SER A 166 10.95 16.53 6.71
C SER A 166 10.28 16.93 5.41
N PHE A 167 9.12 16.34 5.13
CA PHE A 167 8.36 16.62 3.91
C PHE A 167 7.71 18.01 3.95
N CYS A 168 7.58 18.60 2.77
CA CYS A 168 6.79 19.79 2.58
C CYS A 168 5.30 19.53 2.91
N ARG A 169 4.69 20.48 3.62
CA ARG A 169 3.27 20.44 4.03
C ARG A 169 2.34 21.14 3.06
N ASN A 170 2.88 21.83 2.07
CA ASN A 170 2.07 22.43 1.01
C ASN A 170 1.52 21.34 0.10
N ARG A 171 0.45 21.68 -0.64
CA ARG A 171 -0.14 20.77 -1.63
C ARG A 171 0.87 20.39 -2.70
N HIS A 172 0.73 19.18 -3.24
CA HIS A 172 1.51 18.74 -4.39
C HIS A 172 1.36 19.73 -5.56
N GLY A 173 2.47 20.04 -6.22
CA GLY A 173 2.50 21.02 -7.32
C GLY A 173 2.43 22.49 -6.90
N HIS A 174 2.56 22.83 -5.61
CA HIS A 174 2.63 24.23 -5.18
C HIS A 174 3.84 24.96 -5.79
N LYS A 175 3.72 26.28 -5.91
CA LYS A 175 4.81 27.18 -6.31
C LYS A 175 5.41 27.89 -5.09
N GLY A 176 6.58 28.48 -5.25
CA GLY A 176 7.26 29.24 -4.19
C GLY A 176 7.95 28.36 -3.14
N PHE A 177 8.20 28.95 -1.97
CA PHE A 177 8.99 28.29 -0.92
C PHE A 177 8.27 27.08 -0.32
N HIS A 178 9.06 26.04 -0.02
CA HIS A 178 8.60 24.87 0.70
C HIS A 178 8.43 25.20 2.18
N ARG A 179 7.37 24.66 2.78
CA ARG A 179 7.09 24.80 4.22
C ARG A 179 7.10 23.43 4.86
N THR A 180 7.93 23.22 5.87
CA THR A 180 8.00 21.96 6.60
C THR A 180 7.71 22.19 8.09
N LEU A 181 7.32 21.13 8.81
CA LEU A 181 7.46 21.12 10.26
C LEU A 181 8.86 20.59 10.53
N HIS A 182 9.77 21.49 10.85
CA HIS A 182 11.15 21.11 11.11
C HIS A 182 11.25 20.24 12.39
N ARG A 183 12.24 19.34 12.39
CA ARG A 183 12.46 18.26 13.36
C ARG A 183 13.97 18.06 13.54
N ASN A 184 14.41 16.92 14.08
CA ASN A 184 15.83 16.60 14.21
C ASN A 184 16.62 16.87 12.91
N LYS A 185 17.75 17.55 13.06
CA LYS A 185 18.62 18.03 11.98
C LYS A 185 19.52 16.92 11.42
N ASP A 186 18.90 15.81 11.01
CA ASP A 186 19.54 14.53 10.71
C ASP A 186 20.48 14.55 9.49
N LEU A 187 20.28 15.48 8.55
CA LEU A 187 20.98 15.51 7.26
C LEU A 187 21.95 16.69 7.13
N HIS A 188 22.05 17.52 8.17
CA HIS A 188 22.92 18.68 8.12
C HIS A 188 24.39 18.28 8.33
N VAL A 189 25.23 18.69 7.39
CA VAL A 189 26.66 18.47 7.42
C VAL A 189 27.36 19.81 7.23
N PHE A 190 28.35 20.08 8.06
CA PHE A 190 29.12 21.31 7.97
C PHE A 190 30.13 21.23 6.82
N THR A 191 30.13 22.23 5.92
CA THR A 191 30.99 22.26 4.73
C THR A 191 31.84 23.52 4.69
N SER A 192 33.10 23.40 4.31
CA SER A 192 33.98 24.53 3.93
C SER A 192 34.72 24.22 2.63
N THR A 193 35.16 25.24 1.92
CA THR A 193 36.07 25.12 0.76
C THR A 193 37.44 24.57 1.15
N ASN A 194 37.85 24.70 2.41
CA ASN A 194 39.06 24.10 2.94
C ASN A 194 38.71 22.99 3.95
N PRO A 195 39.08 21.73 3.70
CA PRO A 195 38.70 20.59 4.55
C PRO A 195 39.30 20.63 5.97
N THR A 196 40.31 21.47 6.22
CA THR A 196 40.93 21.62 7.56
C THR A 196 40.27 22.71 8.41
N ASP A 197 39.27 23.40 7.88
CA ASP A 197 38.64 24.49 8.61
C ASP A 197 37.84 23.98 9.81
N THR A 198 37.84 24.80 10.85
CA THR A 198 36.92 24.65 11.98
C THR A 198 35.76 25.62 11.79
N ILE A 199 34.54 25.10 11.80
CA ILE A 199 33.31 25.88 11.61
C ILE A 199 32.74 26.22 12.97
N GLU A 200 32.72 27.51 13.31
CA GLU A 200 32.18 28.00 14.59
C GLU A 200 30.74 28.53 14.41
N ILE A 201 29.79 27.95 15.13
CA ILE A 201 28.39 28.40 15.16
C ILE A 201 28.06 28.97 16.53
N ARG A 202 27.57 30.20 16.53
CA ARG A 202 27.03 30.88 17.70
C ARG A 202 25.51 30.85 17.64
N SER A 203 24.87 30.22 18.62
CA SER A 203 23.41 30.22 18.71
C SER A 203 22.93 31.52 19.36
N SER A 204 21.87 32.12 18.84
CA SER A 204 21.25 33.31 19.42
C SER A 204 20.51 33.04 20.74
N GLU A 205 20.19 31.78 21.04
CA GLU A 205 19.49 31.34 22.26
C GLU A 205 20.43 31.05 23.44
N SER A 206 21.72 30.85 23.20
CA SER A 206 22.70 30.73 24.29
C SER A 206 23.13 32.14 24.69
N GLN A 207 22.59 32.65 25.80
CA GLN A 207 23.05 33.91 26.43
C GLN A 207 24.47 33.82 27.03
N GLU A 208 25.25 32.80 26.69
CA GLU A 208 26.62 32.64 27.17
C GLU A 208 27.56 32.27 26.03
N THR A 209 28.80 32.68 26.20
CA THR A 209 29.95 32.83 25.32
C THR A 209 30.44 31.57 24.56
N ASP A 210 29.64 30.53 24.40
CA ASP A 210 30.09 29.23 23.91
C ASP A 210 29.80 29.04 22.40
N ALA A 211 30.79 29.40 21.57
CA ALA A 211 30.74 29.09 20.14
C ALA A 211 30.97 27.59 19.93
N ARG A 212 29.99 26.88 19.37
CA ARG A 212 30.13 25.46 19.06
C ARG A 212 31.03 25.32 17.84
N LYS A 213 32.05 24.47 17.94
CA LYS A 213 32.99 24.21 16.86
C LYS A 213 32.69 22.86 16.23
N TYR A 214 32.71 22.81 14.91
CA TYR A 214 32.48 21.62 14.11
C TYR A 214 33.59 21.46 13.07
N LYS A 215 33.95 20.22 12.74
CA LYS A 215 34.85 19.93 11.63
C LYS A 215 34.06 19.86 10.33
N VAL A 216 34.72 20.12 9.21
CA VAL A 216 34.15 19.85 7.88
C VAL A 216 33.76 18.36 7.79
N GLY A 217 32.53 18.09 7.35
CA GLY A 217 31.97 16.73 7.28
C GLY A 217 31.28 16.26 8.56
N GLU A 218 31.35 17.02 9.65
CA GLU A 218 30.65 16.68 10.89
C GLU A 218 29.15 16.98 10.78
N SER A 219 28.33 16.12 11.39
CA SER A 219 26.89 16.34 11.53
C SER A 219 26.57 17.18 12.77
N ALA A 220 25.47 17.92 12.74
CA ALA A 220 25.01 18.64 13.92
C ALA A 220 24.76 17.71 15.12
N LYS A 221 24.90 18.26 16.33
CA LYS A 221 24.43 17.59 17.56
C LYS A 221 22.90 17.39 17.47
N PRO A 222 22.29 16.51 18.29
CA PRO A 222 20.84 16.33 18.32
C PRO A 222 20.14 17.66 18.63
N GLU A 223 19.72 18.34 17.58
CA GLU A 223 19.04 19.62 17.63
C GLU A 223 17.88 19.60 16.64
N ASN A 224 16.84 20.37 16.92
CA ASN A 224 15.80 20.60 15.95
C ASN A 224 16.32 21.57 14.89
N CYS A 225 16.06 21.25 13.64
CA CYS A 225 16.22 22.17 12.54
C CYS A 225 15.31 23.38 12.80
N SER A 226 15.93 24.54 12.81
CA SER A 226 15.27 25.84 12.83
C SER A 226 15.33 26.44 11.42
N VAL A 227 14.35 27.29 11.11
CA VAL A 227 14.29 28.09 9.87
C VAL A 227 14.82 29.48 10.15
#